data_AF-A0A952GQT4-F1
#
_entry.id   AF-A0A952GQT4-F1
#
_cell.length_a   1.000
_cell.length_b   1.000
_cell.length_c   1.000
_cell.angle_alpha   90.00
_cell.angle_beta   90.00
_cell.angle_gamma   90.00
#
_symmetry.space_group_name_H-M   'P 1'
#
loop_
_entity.id
_entity.type
_entity.pdbx_description
1 polymer ?
#
loop_
_entity_poly.entity_id
_entity_poly.type
_entity_poly.pdbx_seq_one_letter_code
_entity_poly.pdbx_strand_id
1 'polypeptide(L)'
;MKKATTAALGVLLLVALTACGSSKSDGKDGKVTLSAGEKTAVASLEKAFTQSASGGLTTTEAKCVATGFVDKVGLAKLKSAKLIDDKGQVNTTSSPTFDADTSGKFADALLGCVDYQKRLATETAKTDTTIDAAKFEACLKDKMPDSLVKKMLVASQTNASDSAQIGEQGTKAMSDCKDASKK
;
A
#
# COMPACT_ATOMS: atom_id res chain seq x y z
N MET A 1 37.39 15.93 -13.98
CA MET A 1 36.90 14.81 -13.15
C MET A 1 36.18 15.38 -11.93
N LYS A 2 34.85 15.50 -11.99
CA LYS A 2 34.01 15.94 -10.85
C LYS A 2 33.14 14.76 -10.45
N LYS A 3 33.30 14.29 -9.22
CA LYS A 3 32.57 13.17 -8.63
C LYS A 3 31.10 13.57 -8.49
N ALA A 4 30.20 12.82 -9.12
CA ALA A 4 28.77 12.96 -8.93
C ALA A 4 28.40 12.36 -7.57
N THR A 5 27.79 13.21 -6.76
CA THR A 5 27.28 12.96 -5.43
C THR A 5 26.24 11.84 -5.47
N THR A 6 26.42 10.85 -4.61
CA THR A 6 25.50 9.77 -4.30
C THR A 6 24.12 10.36 -3.96
N ALA A 7 23.10 10.04 -4.77
CA ALA A 7 21.72 10.37 -4.46
C ALA A 7 21.28 9.53 -3.26
N ALA A 8 21.30 10.16 -2.09
CA ALA A 8 20.59 9.71 -0.91
C ALA A 8 19.09 9.72 -1.22
N LEU A 9 18.53 8.55 -1.54
CA LEU A 9 17.10 8.33 -1.47
C LEU A 9 16.69 8.54 -0.02
N GLY A 10 16.04 9.69 0.22
CA GLY A 10 15.49 10.10 1.49
C GLY A 10 14.56 9.03 2.02
N VAL A 11 15.10 8.24 2.95
CA VAL A 11 14.36 7.41 3.89
C VAL A 11 13.46 8.36 4.67
N LEU A 12 12.21 8.45 4.24
CA LEU A 12 11.16 9.11 5.00
C LEU A 12 10.99 8.30 6.29
N LEU A 13 11.55 8.84 7.38
CA LEU A 13 11.35 8.36 8.74
C LEU A 13 9.85 8.28 9.03
N LEU A 14 9.32 7.07 9.18
CA LEU A 14 8.07 6.80 9.89
C LEU A 14 8.37 5.73 10.93
N VAL A 15 8.75 6.25 12.09
CA VAL A 15 8.66 5.70 13.46
C VAL A 15 8.38 4.20 13.58
N ALA A 16 9.39 3.50 14.09
CA ALA A 16 9.30 2.15 14.60
C ALA A 16 8.29 2.04 15.75
N LEU A 17 7.24 1.22 15.58
CA LEU A 17 6.59 0.52 16.69
C LEU A 17 6.21 -0.90 16.27
N THR A 18 6.98 -1.85 16.79
CA THR A 18 6.66 -3.27 16.85
C THR A 18 5.57 -3.49 17.90
N ALA A 19 4.36 -3.89 17.50
CA ALA A 19 3.46 -4.65 18.37
C ALA A 19 2.39 -5.36 17.54
N CYS A 20 2.56 -6.67 17.43
CA CYS A 20 1.62 -7.64 16.89
C CYS A 20 0.38 -7.73 17.81
N GLY A 21 -0.82 -7.79 17.26
CA GLY A 21 -2.05 -7.91 18.07
C GLY A 21 -3.28 -8.23 17.24
N SER A 22 -3.39 -9.50 16.87
CA SER A 22 -4.44 -10.11 16.02
C SER A 22 -5.86 -9.87 16.51
N SER A 23 -6.80 -9.60 15.59
CA SER A 23 -8.22 -9.90 15.78
C SER A 23 -8.92 -10.22 14.46
N LYS A 24 -9.70 -11.30 14.53
CA LYS A 24 -10.33 -12.10 13.47
C LYS A 24 -11.50 -11.35 12.83
N SER A 25 -11.68 -11.45 11.51
CA SER A 25 -12.92 -11.05 10.84
C SER A 25 -13.16 -11.93 9.62
N ASP A 26 -14.27 -12.66 9.69
CA ASP A 26 -14.82 -13.55 8.68
C ASP A 26 -15.69 -12.73 7.69
N GLY A 27 -15.50 -12.91 6.39
CA GLY A 27 -16.25 -12.14 5.39
C GLY A 27 -16.15 -12.63 3.95
N LYS A 28 -17.11 -13.50 3.58
CA LYS A 28 -17.68 -13.78 2.24
C LYS A 28 -16.72 -13.83 1.03
N ASP A 29 -16.20 -15.02 0.77
CA ASP A 29 -15.41 -15.35 -0.42
C ASP A 29 -16.29 -15.56 -1.67
N GLY A 30 -16.29 -14.59 -2.60
CA GLY A 30 -16.39 -14.93 -4.02
C GLY A 30 -15.16 -15.76 -4.35
N LYS A 31 -15.32 -17.07 -4.52
CA LYS A 31 -14.19 -18.01 -4.54
C LYS A 31 -13.36 -17.85 -5.81
N VAL A 32 -12.37 -16.96 -5.77
CA VAL A 32 -11.32 -16.86 -6.78
C VAL A 32 -10.64 -18.24 -6.90
N THR A 33 -10.61 -18.80 -8.10
CA THR A 33 -10.02 -20.13 -8.33
C THR A 33 -8.59 -19.96 -8.79
N LEU A 34 -7.66 -20.05 -7.83
CA LEU A 34 -6.21 -19.95 -8.09
C LEU A 34 -5.59 -21.32 -8.39
N SER A 35 -4.63 -21.34 -9.30
CA SER A 35 -3.72 -22.47 -9.53
C SER A 35 -2.79 -22.72 -8.33
N ALA A 36 -2.10 -23.86 -8.30
CA ALA A 36 -1.15 -24.18 -7.24
C ALA A 36 -0.02 -23.14 -7.14
N GLY A 37 0.55 -22.71 -8.27
CA GLY A 37 1.60 -21.69 -8.30
C GLY A 37 1.13 -20.32 -7.82
N GLU A 38 -0.10 -19.93 -8.18
CA GLU A 38 -0.70 -18.68 -7.70
C GLU A 38 -0.95 -18.71 -6.20
N LYS A 39 -1.40 -19.84 -5.63
CA LYS A 39 -1.54 -19.99 -4.18
C LYS A 39 -0.21 -19.83 -3.46
N THR A 40 0.88 -20.39 -4.02
CA THR A 40 2.23 -20.20 -3.47
C THR A 40 2.64 -18.72 -3.50
N ALA A 41 2.40 -18.02 -4.61
CA ALA A 41 2.69 -16.60 -4.74
C ALA A 41 1.86 -15.74 -3.77
N VAL A 42 0.57 -16.03 -3.62
CA VAL A 42 -0.32 -15.36 -2.65
C VAL A 42 0.22 -15.52 -1.23
N ALA A 43 0.56 -16.73 -0.81
CA ALA A 43 1.10 -16.97 0.54
C ALA A 43 2.42 -16.22 0.78
N SER A 44 3.29 -16.14 -0.25
CA SER A 44 4.54 -15.38 -0.16
C SER A 44 4.30 -13.86 -0.06
N LEU A 45 3.38 -13.32 -0.86
CA LEU A 45 2.98 -11.91 -0.82
C LEU A 45 2.29 -11.54 0.50
N GLU A 46 1.39 -12.39 1.00
CA GLU A 46 0.73 -12.20 2.30
C GLU A 46 1.78 -12.05 3.41
N LYS A 47 2.79 -12.94 3.43
CA LYS A 47 3.90 -12.84 4.38
C LYS A 47 4.66 -11.52 4.22
N ALA A 48 4.96 -11.12 2.98
CA ALA A 48 5.67 -9.86 2.73
C ALA A 48 4.87 -8.63 3.20
N PHE A 49 3.56 -8.59 2.94
CA PHE A 49 2.69 -7.48 3.33
C PHE A 49 2.47 -7.38 4.84
N THR A 50 2.37 -8.51 5.54
CA THR A 50 2.26 -8.53 7.01
C THR A 50 3.57 -8.12 7.69
N GLN A 51 4.72 -8.41 7.07
CA GLN A 51 6.06 -8.11 7.61
C GLN A 51 6.61 -6.74 7.18
N SER A 52 5.85 -5.94 6.44
CA SER A 52 6.34 -4.64 5.97
C SER A 52 6.70 -3.71 7.13
N ALA A 53 7.89 -3.11 7.05
CA ALA A 53 8.36 -2.11 8.01
C ALA A 53 7.56 -0.80 7.95
N SER A 54 6.84 -0.54 6.85
CA SER A 54 6.06 0.69 6.63
C SER A 54 4.62 0.60 7.15
N GLY A 55 4.37 -0.20 8.19
CA GLY A 55 3.04 -0.44 8.74
C GLY A 55 2.31 -1.62 8.08
N GLY A 56 2.79 -2.83 8.37
CA GLY A 56 2.28 -4.09 7.81
C GLY A 56 0.76 -4.26 7.90
N LEU A 57 0.18 -4.85 6.86
CA LEU A 57 -1.24 -5.18 6.81
C LEU A 57 -1.59 -6.24 7.87
N THR A 58 -2.83 -6.24 8.35
CA THR A 58 -3.34 -7.39 9.10
C THR A 58 -3.32 -8.63 8.21
N THR A 59 -3.31 -9.84 8.78
CA THR A 59 -3.35 -11.08 8.00
C THR A 59 -4.54 -11.13 7.04
N THR A 60 -5.71 -10.67 7.45
CA THR A 60 -6.91 -10.62 6.60
C THR A 60 -6.73 -9.66 5.43
N GLU A 61 -6.29 -8.42 5.69
CA GLU A 61 -6.02 -7.44 4.64
C GLU A 61 -4.92 -7.95 3.69
N ALA A 62 -3.81 -8.46 4.23
CA ALA A 62 -2.68 -8.97 3.46
C ALA A 62 -3.11 -10.11 2.53
N LYS A 63 -3.90 -11.06 3.03
CA LYS A 63 -4.44 -12.16 2.23
C LYS A 63 -5.37 -11.66 1.13
N CYS A 64 -6.26 -10.71 1.46
CA CYS A 64 -7.18 -10.10 0.50
C CYS A 64 -6.40 -9.39 -0.62
N VAL A 65 -5.43 -8.55 -0.26
CA VAL A 65 -4.60 -7.80 -1.21
C VAL A 65 -3.73 -8.74 -2.06
N ALA A 66 -3.07 -9.73 -1.45
CA ALA A 66 -2.25 -10.69 -2.17
C ALA A 66 -3.09 -11.51 -3.18
N THR A 67 -4.26 -11.97 -2.76
CA THR A 67 -5.20 -12.70 -3.63
C THR A 67 -5.66 -11.82 -4.78
N GLY A 68 -6.15 -10.61 -4.49
CA GLY A 68 -6.64 -9.68 -5.51
C GLY A 68 -5.55 -9.21 -6.46
N PHE A 69 -4.31 -9.07 -5.99
CA PHE A 69 -3.19 -8.65 -6.83
C PHE A 69 -2.77 -9.76 -7.80
N VAL A 70 -2.64 -11.00 -7.30
CA VAL A 70 -2.34 -12.16 -8.15
C VAL A 70 -3.47 -12.41 -9.15
N ASP A 71 -4.72 -12.31 -8.74
CA ASP A 71 -5.89 -12.47 -9.62
C ASP A 71 -5.95 -11.43 -10.74
N LYS A 72 -5.73 -10.14 -10.40
CA LYS A 72 -5.83 -9.05 -11.38
C LYS A 72 -4.62 -8.95 -12.32
N VAL A 73 -3.42 -9.30 -11.85
CA VAL A 73 -2.17 -9.14 -12.63
C VAL A 73 -1.72 -10.45 -13.26
N GLY A 74 -1.94 -11.57 -12.60
CA GLY A 74 -1.51 -12.89 -13.03
C GLY A 74 -0.05 -13.19 -12.67
N LEU A 75 0.20 -14.45 -12.30
CA LEU A 75 1.53 -14.92 -11.88
C LEU A 75 2.63 -14.70 -12.94
N ALA A 76 2.31 -14.89 -14.22
CA ALA A 76 3.28 -14.72 -15.31
C ALA A 76 3.82 -13.28 -15.39
N LYS A 77 2.94 -12.28 -15.26
CA LYS A 77 3.32 -10.86 -15.26
C LYS A 77 4.09 -10.50 -14.00
N LEU A 78 3.70 -11.02 -12.83
CA LEU A 78 4.43 -10.81 -11.57
C LEU A 78 5.86 -11.40 -11.61
N LYS A 79 6.05 -12.54 -12.28
CA LYS A 79 7.39 -13.11 -12.55
C LYS A 79 8.19 -12.26 -13.53
N SER A 80 7.58 -11.84 -14.63
CA SER A 80 8.22 -10.97 -15.62
C SER A 80 8.64 -9.62 -15.02
N ALA A 81 7.84 -9.08 -14.10
CA ALA A 81 8.15 -7.87 -13.32
C ALA A 81 9.20 -8.10 -12.22
N LYS A 82 9.70 -9.33 -12.05
CA LYS A 82 10.64 -9.76 -11.01
C LYS A 82 10.15 -9.54 -9.58
N LEU A 83 8.84 -9.41 -9.35
CA LEU A 83 8.29 -9.41 -8.00
C LEU A 83 8.29 -10.83 -7.41
N ILE A 84 7.95 -11.81 -8.23
CA ILE A 84 7.88 -13.22 -7.84
C ILE A 84 8.97 -14.00 -8.59
N ASP A 85 9.71 -14.85 -7.89
CA ASP A 85 10.71 -15.73 -8.48
C ASP A 85 10.09 -16.99 -9.10
N ASP A 86 10.92 -17.85 -9.70
CA ASP A 86 10.44 -19.08 -10.33
C ASP A 86 9.81 -20.08 -9.36
N LYS A 87 10.18 -20.00 -8.08
CA LYS A 87 9.65 -20.81 -6.97
C LYS A 87 8.35 -20.24 -6.38
N GLY A 88 7.82 -19.15 -6.97
CA GLY A 88 6.60 -18.51 -6.48
C GLY A 88 6.83 -17.70 -5.20
N GLN A 89 8.06 -17.31 -4.89
CA GLN A 89 8.38 -16.50 -3.71
C GLN A 89 8.59 -15.04 -4.08
N VAL A 90 8.31 -14.13 -3.16
CA VAL A 90 8.72 -12.72 -3.32
C VAL A 90 10.23 -12.65 -3.52
N ASN A 91 10.64 -12.06 -4.63
CA ASN A 91 12.03 -11.93 -5.00
C ASN A 91 12.64 -10.74 -4.25
N THR A 92 13.52 -11.05 -3.29
CA THR A 92 14.22 -10.05 -2.47
C THR A 92 15.56 -9.61 -3.06
N THR A 93 15.96 -10.18 -4.19
CA THR A 93 17.27 -9.95 -4.83
C THR A 93 17.19 -9.04 -6.05
N SER A 94 15.98 -8.75 -6.53
CA SER A 94 15.72 -7.88 -7.66
C SER A 94 14.76 -6.77 -7.27
N SER A 95 14.93 -5.59 -7.86
CA SER A 95 13.94 -4.52 -7.76
C SER A 95 12.82 -4.79 -8.77
N PRO A 96 11.58 -5.00 -8.32
CA PRO A 96 10.48 -5.14 -9.25
C PRO A 96 10.27 -3.85 -10.03
N THR A 97 9.86 -3.96 -11.29
CA THR A 97 9.48 -2.80 -12.10
C THR A 97 8.05 -2.97 -12.55
N PHE A 98 7.20 -2.01 -12.21
CA PHE A 98 5.79 -2.03 -12.58
C PHE A 98 5.51 -0.94 -13.61
N ASP A 99 4.74 -1.30 -14.63
CA ASP A 99 4.09 -0.32 -15.48
C ASP A 99 2.85 0.26 -14.78
N ALA A 100 2.30 1.34 -15.32
CA ALA A 100 1.15 2.03 -14.74
C ALA A 100 -0.09 1.12 -14.59
N ASP A 101 -0.29 0.19 -15.52
CA ASP A 101 -1.40 -0.78 -15.45
C ASP A 101 -1.22 -1.74 -14.26
N THR A 102 -0.03 -2.32 -14.10
CA THR A 102 0.30 -3.22 -12.99
C THR A 102 0.20 -2.49 -11.64
N SER A 103 0.76 -1.28 -11.53
CA SER A 103 0.62 -0.45 -10.33
C SER A 103 -0.82 -0.06 -10.05
N GLY A 104 -1.62 0.20 -11.09
CA GLY A 104 -3.04 0.51 -10.96
C GLY A 104 -3.84 -0.67 -10.41
N LYS A 105 -3.57 -1.89 -10.91
CA LYS A 105 -4.18 -3.13 -10.42
C LYS A 105 -3.76 -3.46 -8.99
N PHE A 106 -2.51 -3.20 -8.62
CA PHE A 106 -2.06 -3.29 -7.22
C PHE A 106 -2.84 -2.32 -6.33
N ALA A 107 -2.95 -1.05 -6.74
CA ALA A 107 -3.70 -0.05 -5.99
C ALA A 107 -5.18 -0.44 -5.84
N ASP A 108 -5.81 -0.99 -6.87
CA ASP A 108 -7.20 -1.48 -6.80
C ASP A 108 -7.34 -2.69 -5.88
N ALA A 109 -6.36 -3.59 -5.84
CA ALA A 109 -6.34 -4.71 -4.90
C ALA A 109 -6.18 -4.22 -3.46
N LEU A 110 -5.30 -3.23 -3.24
CA LEU A 110 -5.08 -2.62 -1.93
C LEU A 110 -6.34 -1.92 -1.41
N LEU A 111 -6.88 -0.99 -2.19
CA LEU A 111 -8.03 -0.16 -1.79
C LEU A 111 -9.34 -0.95 -1.72
N GLY A 112 -9.45 -2.05 -2.46
CA GLY A 112 -10.58 -2.97 -2.32
C GLY A 112 -10.59 -3.78 -1.02
N CYS A 113 -9.45 -3.85 -0.32
CA CYS A 113 -9.26 -4.68 0.88
C CYS A 113 -8.99 -3.85 2.14
N VAL A 114 -8.60 -2.58 2.00
CA VAL A 114 -8.18 -1.71 3.09
C VAL A 114 -8.92 -0.38 2.98
N ASP A 115 -9.60 0.02 4.06
CA ASP A 115 -10.07 1.40 4.21
C ASP A 115 -8.88 2.28 4.56
N TYR A 116 -8.22 2.82 3.52
CA TYR A 116 -6.98 3.57 3.63
C TYR A 116 -7.14 4.80 4.54
N GLN A 117 -8.24 5.54 4.38
CA GLN A 117 -8.53 6.76 5.12
C GLN A 117 -8.77 6.45 6.60
N LYS A 118 -9.56 5.41 6.91
CA LYS A 118 -9.77 4.96 8.30
C LYS A 118 -8.48 4.54 8.97
N ARG A 119 -7.65 3.76 8.27
CA ARG A 119 -6.35 3.32 8.77
C ARG A 119 -5.44 4.50 9.05
N LEU A 120 -5.31 5.41 8.08
CA LEU A 120 -4.50 6.62 8.21
C LEU A 120 -4.97 7.50 9.37
N ALA A 121 -6.29 7.63 9.55
CA ALA A 121 -6.85 8.39 10.64
C ALA A 121 -6.57 7.76 12.01
N THR A 122 -6.72 6.43 12.09
CA THR A 122 -6.42 5.65 13.29
C THR A 122 -4.95 5.76 13.68
N GLU A 123 -4.03 5.57 12.74
CA GLU A 123 -2.59 5.66 13.02
C GLU A 123 -2.17 7.09 13.37
N THR A 124 -2.73 8.09 12.69
CA THR A 124 -2.44 9.49 13.00
C THR A 124 -2.88 9.83 14.43
N ALA A 125 -4.10 9.48 14.81
CA ALA A 125 -4.62 9.76 16.15
C ALA A 125 -3.91 8.98 17.28
N LYS A 126 -3.28 7.83 16.97
CA LYS A 126 -2.38 7.13 17.91
C LYS A 126 -1.11 7.93 18.18
N THR A 127 -0.56 8.58 17.17
CA THR A 127 0.69 9.36 17.27
C THR A 127 0.48 10.82 17.68
N ASP A 128 -0.68 11.39 17.37
CA ASP A 128 -1.07 12.76 17.68
C ASP A 128 -2.43 12.75 18.38
N THR A 129 -2.39 12.79 19.72
CA THR A 129 -3.58 12.66 20.57
C THR A 129 -4.50 13.87 20.48
N THR A 130 -4.08 14.97 19.85
CA THR A 130 -4.91 16.16 19.60
C THR A 130 -5.91 15.95 18.46
N ILE A 131 -5.74 14.88 17.67
CA ILE A 131 -6.59 14.57 16.52
C ILE A 131 -7.78 13.68 16.93
N ASP A 132 -8.97 14.09 16.52
CA ASP A 132 -10.18 13.26 16.51
C ASP A 132 -10.14 12.35 15.27
N ALA A 133 -9.99 11.05 15.49
CA ALA A 133 -9.86 10.06 14.41
C ALA A 133 -11.11 10.02 13.50
N ALA A 134 -12.31 10.20 14.05
CA ALA A 134 -13.54 10.11 13.28
C ALA A 134 -13.73 11.34 12.39
N LYS A 135 -13.46 12.55 12.93
CA LYS A 135 -13.44 13.78 12.11
C LYS A 135 -12.38 13.71 11.02
N PHE A 136 -11.21 13.17 11.36
CA PHE A 136 -10.10 13.06 10.41
C PHE A 136 -10.39 12.04 9.31
N GLU A 137 -10.92 10.86 9.64
CA GLU A 137 -11.38 9.87 8.65
C GLU A 137 -12.41 10.47 7.70
N ALA A 138 -13.43 11.15 8.23
CA ALA A 138 -14.48 11.77 7.43
C ALA A 138 -13.93 12.83 6.46
N CYS A 139 -13.01 13.68 6.94
CA CYS A 139 -12.35 14.65 6.07
C CYS A 139 -11.48 13.98 5.00
N LEU A 140 -10.71 12.95 5.36
CA LEU A 140 -9.88 12.23 4.40
C LEU A 140 -10.72 11.56 3.32
N LYS A 141 -11.91 11.02 3.64
CA LYS A 141 -12.82 10.45 2.64
C LYS A 141 -13.32 11.48 1.63
N ASP A 142 -13.45 12.75 2.02
CA ASP A 142 -13.80 13.86 1.12
C ASP A 142 -12.59 14.37 0.32
N LYS A 143 -11.49 14.71 1.00
CA LYS A 143 -10.34 15.41 0.40
C LYS A 143 -9.31 14.49 -0.23
N MET A 144 -9.29 13.23 0.19
CA MET A 144 -8.37 12.22 -0.31
C MET A 144 -9.13 10.92 -0.64
N PRO A 145 -10.04 10.98 -1.63
CA PRO A 145 -10.79 9.80 -2.04
C PRO A 145 -9.85 8.74 -2.63
N ASP A 146 -10.33 7.49 -2.68
CA ASP A 146 -9.55 6.36 -3.20
C ASP A 146 -8.99 6.59 -4.61
N SER A 147 -9.68 7.37 -5.43
CA SER A 147 -9.19 7.75 -6.76
C SER A 147 -7.90 8.59 -6.70
N LEU A 148 -7.76 9.48 -5.72
CA LEU A 148 -6.53 10.23 -5.49
C LEU A 148 -5.46 9.34 -4.88
N VAL A 149 -5.82 8.50 -3.89
CA VAL A 149 -4.88 7.53 -3.29
C VAL A 149 -4.31 6.59 -4.34
N LYS A 150 -5.14 6.08 -5.25
CA LYS A 150 -4.71 5.27 -6.40
C LYS A 150 -3.72 6.01 -7.27
N LYS A 151 -4.00 7.28 -7.63
CA LYS A 151 -3.06 8.11 -8.41
C LYS A 151 -1.73 8.28 -7.69
N MET A 152 -1.75 8.56 -6.39
CA MET A 152 -0.54 8.68 -5.57
C MET A 152 0.29 7.39 -5.58
N LEU A 153 -0.36 6.24 -5.38
CA LEU A 153 0.30 4.93 -5.41
C LEU A 153 0.93 4.62 -6.78
N VAL A 154 0.19 4.87 -7.86
CA VAL A 154 0.69 4.65 -9.23
C VAL A 154 1.85 5.59 -9.55
N ALA A 155 1.72 6.87 -9.25
CA ALA A 155 2.75 7.86 -9.52
C ALA A 155 4.06 7.55 -8.77
N SER A 156 3.95 7.20 -7.48
CA SER A 156 5.08 6.80 -6.64
C SER A 156 5.82 5.57 -7.18
N GLN A 157 5.10 4.56 -7.68
CA GLN A 157 5.71 3.34 -8.20
C GLN A 157 6.32 3.49 -9.60
N THR A 158 5.80 4.41 -10.40
CA THR A 158 6.16 4.54 -11.81
C THR A 158 7.06 5.74 -12.10
N ASN A 159 7.37 6.57 -11.09
CA ASN A 159 8.04 7.86 -11.26
C ASN A 159 7.34 8.73 -12.31
N ALA A 160 6.00 8.77 -12.27
CA ALA A 160 5.20 9.50 -13.25
C ALA A 160 5.57 10.99 -13.27
N SER A 161 5.51 11.64 -14.43
CA SER A 161 5.90 13.05 -14.57
C SER A 161 5.06 14.02 -13.74
N ASP A 162 3.83 13.64 -13.39
CA ASP A 162 2.89 14.39 -12.55
C ASP A 162 2.97 14.02 -11.06
N SER A 163 3.94 13.19 -10.65
CA SER A 163 4.10 12.72 -9.25
C SER A 163 4.20 13.87 -8.25
N ALA A 164 4.86 14.97 -8.62
CA ALA A 164 4.98 16.15 -7.77
C ALA A 164 3.61 16.81 -7.51
N GLN A 165 2.82 17.01 -8.57
CA GLN A 165 1.48 17.62 -8.46
C GLN A 165 0.51 16.72 -7.70
N ILE A 166 0.56 15.40 -7.95
CA ILE A 166 -0.24 14.42 -7.21
C ILE A 166 0.16 14.40 -5.73
N GLY A 167 1.46 14.45 -5.44
CA GLY A 167 1.99 14.53 -4.09
C GLY A 167 1.50 15.78 -3.35
N GLU A 168 1.54 16.94 -4.00
CA GLU A 168 1.06 18.20 -3.44
C GLU A 168 -0.44 18.14 -3.08
N GLN A 169 -1.27 17.54 -3.94
CA GLN A 169 -2.70 17.33 -3.65
C GLN A 169 -2.90 16.47 -2.39
N GLY A 170 -2.16 15.35 -2.29
CA GLY A 170 -2.22 14.46 -1.12
C GLY A 170 -1.75 15.15 0.17
N THR A 171 -0.62 15.87 0.12
CA THR A 171 -0.10 16.63 1.26
C THR A 171 -1.05 17.72 1.70
N LYS A 172 -1.63 18.46 0.75
CA LYS A 172 -2.63 19.49 1.07
C LYS A 172 -3.86 18.89 1.74
N ALA A 173 -4.40 17.80 1.19
CA ALA A 173 -5.54 17.11 1.79
C ALA A 173 -5.24 16.64 3.23
N MET A 174 -4.05 16.07 3.47
CA MET A 174 -3.62 15.69 4.82
C MET A 174 -3.58 16.88 5.79
N SER A 175 -2.95 17.99 5.36
CA SER A 175 -2.81 19.18 6.20
C SER A 175 -4.16 19.78 6.54
N ASP A 176 -5.00 20.04 5.52
CA ASP A 176 -6.32 20.62 5.67
C ASP A 176 -7.19 19.76 6.60
N CYS A 177 -7.15 18.43 6.44
CA CYS A 177 -7.90 17.52 7.28
C CYS A 177 -7.37 17.41 8.71
N LYS A 178 -6.06 17.47 8.90
CA LYS A 178 -5.46 17.45 10.24
C LYS A 178 -5.89 18.69 11.03
N ASP A 179 -5.88 19.86 10.40
CA ASP A 179 -6.30 21.11 11.04
C ASP A 179 -7.81 21.12 11.36
N ALA A 180 -8.64 20.59 10.46
CA ALA A 180 -10.08 20.49 10.66
C ALA A 180 -10.50 19.46 11.74
N SER A 181 -9.59 18.59 12.17
CA SER A 181 -9.90 17.44 13.03
C SER A 181 -9.31 17.53 14.43
N LYS A 182 -8.81 18.71 14.83
CA LYS A 182 -8.38 18.95 16.21
C LYS A 182 -9.57 18.80 17.17
N LYS A 183 -9.30 18.21 18.34
CA LYS A 183 -10.26 18.03 19.43
C LYS A 183 -10.64 19.35 20.08
#